data_AF-A0A7S2Z8J6-F1
#
_entry.id   AF-A0A7S2Z8J6-F1
#
_cell.length_a   1.000
_cell.length_b   1.000
_cell.length_c   1.000
_cell.angle_alpha   90.00
_cell.angle_beta   90.00
_cell.angle_gamma   90.00
#
_symmetry.space_group_name_H-M   'P 1'
#
loop_
_entity.id
_entity.type
_entity.pdbx_description
1 polymer ?
#
loop_
_entity_poly.entity_id
_entity_poly.type
_entity_poly.pdbx_seq_one_letter_code
_entity_poly.pdbx_strand_id
1 'polypeptide(L)'
;HQQVNLPSALPEHDYLEELEPLGWLHTQPNETPSLPPNDVFMHSRILEKNKSWDGERCIVVTCSFTPGSVSLTAYKLTPTGYEWGREHKDQGGAAGGAGGSAGGGGPQPPPGYCEKVQMLLSDRFMGYFMTPQMGSWNYNFQGVKANPNMDYPLKLDNPLEFYNPLHRPTHFLDFANNEDEARLSKADVEDPLD
;
A
#
# COMPACT_ATOMS: atom_id res chain seq x y z
N HIS A 1 0.09 9.07 -9.22
CA HIS A 1 0.23 7.97 -8.23
C HIS A 1 1.16 6.92 -8.81
N GLN A 2 2.42 6.89 -8.39
CA GLN A 2 3.43 5.94 -8.90
C GLN A 2 4.17 5.20 -7.76
N GLN A 3 3.70 5.36 -6.53
CA GLN A 3 4.35 4.85 -5.34
C GLN A 3 3.33 4.64 -4.22
N VAL A 4 3.62 3.67 -3.35
CA VAL A 4 2.94 3.42 -2.09
C VAL A 4 3.93 3.65 -0.94
N ASN A 5 3.46 4.28 0.14
CA ASN A 5 4.24 4.46 1.36
C ASN A 5 3.66 3.58 2.46
N LEU A 6 4.48 2.68 3.01
CA LEU A 6 4.10 1.77 4.10
C LEU A 6 4.99 2.01 5.33
N PRO A 7 4.51 1.69 6.55
CA PRO A 7 5.36 1.62 7.73
C PRO A 7 6.54 0.65 7.54
N SER A 8 7.62 0.89 8.27
CA SER A 8 8.82 0.05 8.25
C SER A 8 8.65 -1.24 9.05
N ALA A 9 7.77 -1.25 10.06
CA ALA A 9 7.46 -2.45 10.83
C ALA A 9 6.74 -3.47 9.93
N LEU A 10 7.10 -4.74 10.07
CA LEU A 10 6.43 -5.84 9.38
C LEU A 10 5.20 -6.33 10.14
N PRO A 11 4.24 -6.98 9.46
CA PRO A 11 3.12 -7.67 10.10
C PRO A 11 3.59 -8.73 11.10
N GLU A 12 3.11 -8.64 12.34
CA GLU A 12 3.30 -9.65 13.38
C GLU A 12 1.94 -10.03 13.97
N HIS A 13 1.66 -11.33 14.07
CA HIS A 13 0.42 -11.89 14.63
C HIS A 13 0.57 -13.41 14.81
N ASP A 14 -0.05 -14.00 15.83
CA ASP A 14 0.06 -15.44 16.14
C ASP A 14 -0.28 -16.35 14.93
N TYR A 15 -1.30 -15.98 14.14
CA TYR A 15 -1.69 -16.69 12.92
C TYR A 15 -0.65 -16.64 11.79
N LEU A 16 0.43 -15.84 11.92
CA LEU A 16 1.52 -15.75 10.96
C LEU A 16 2.74 -16.57 11.39
N GLU A 17 2.78 -17.12 12.62
CA GLU A 17 3.96 -17.81 13.16
C GLU A 17 4.40 -19.02 12.32
N GLU A 18 3.45 -19.74 11.73
CA GLU A 18 3.71 -20.92 10.89
C GLU A 18 3.81 -20.58 9.39
N LEU A 19 3.74 -19.30 9.02
CA LEU A 19 3.77 -18.83 7.64
C LEU A 19 5.10 -18.15 7.31
N GLU A 20 5.45 -18.14 6.02
CA GLU A 20 6.60 -17.38 5.52
C GLU A 20 6.14 -16.18 4.68
N PRO A 21 6.85 -15.04 4.73
CA PRO A 21 6.53 -13.89 3.90
C PRO A 21 6.88 -14.17 2.43
N LEU A 22 5.89 -14.08 1.55
CA LEU A 22 6.07 -14.28 0.11
C LEU A 22 6.28 -12.98 -0.68
N GLY A 23 6.37 -11.85 0.00
CA GLY A 23 6.50 -10.54 -0.65
C GLY A 23 5.29 -9.65 -0.43
N TRP A 24 4.95 -8.84 -1.43
CA TRP A 24 3.85 -7.88 -1.33
C TRP A 24 3.15 -7.68 -2.68
N LEU A 25 1.91 -7.19 -2.62
CA LEU A 25 1.11 -6.88 -3.79
C LEU A 25 0.57 -5.45 -3.70
N HIS A 26 0.48 -4.76 -4.83
CA HIS A 26 -0.07 -3.41 -4.89
C HIS A 26 -0.78 -3.14 -6.20
N THR A 27 -1.69 -2.18 -6.18
CA THR A 27 -2.34 -1.67 -7.39
C THR A 27 -1.44 -0.65 -8.08
N GLN A 28 -1.57 -0.58 -9.41
CA GLN A 28 -0.97 0.48 -10.22
C GLN A 28 -1.99 0.97 -11.26
N PRO A 29 -2.01 2.28 -11.53
CA PRO A 29 -3.03 2.87 -12.42
C PRO A 29 -2.84 2.50 -13.88
N ASN A 30 -1.62 2.21 -14.31
CA ASN A 30 -1.28 1.89 -15.69
C ASN A 30 -0.40 0.65 -15.70
N GLU A 31 -0.58 -0.22 -16.70
CA GLU A 31 0.31 -1.37 -16.93
C GLU A 31 1.69 -0.88 -17.42
N THR A 32 2.74 -1.49 -16.87
CA THR A 32 4.14 -1.19 -17.23
C THR A 32 4.83 -2.43 -17.79
N PRO A 33 5.75 -2.30 -18.77
CA PRO A 33 6.41 -3.46 -19.36
C PRO A 33 7.27 -4.28 -18.36
N SER A 34 7.75 -3.61 -17.31
CA SER A 34 8.62 -4.17 -16.27
C SER A 34 8.31 -3.54 -14.91
N LEU A 35 8.90 -4.08 -13.85
CA LEU A 35 8.71 -3.62 -12.48
C LEU A 35 9.20 -2.16 -12.32
N PRO A 36 8.36 -1.21 -11.90
CA PRO A 36 8.77 0.18 -11.72
C PRO A 36 10.00 0.34 -10.79
N PRO A 37 10.92 1.28 -11.07
CA PRO A 37 12.07 1.59 -10.21
C PRO A 37 11.74 1.77 -8.72
N ASN A 38 10.63 2.47 -8.42
CA ASN A 38 10.18 2.70 -7.04
C ASN A 38 9.91 1.40 -6.29
N ASP A 39 9.35 0.41 -6.99
CA ASP A 39 9.05 -0.90 -6.40
C ASP A 39 10.33 -1.70 -6.18
N VAL A 40 11.34 -1.54 -7.05
CA VAL A 40 12.69 -2.11 -6.85
C VAL A 40 13.35 -1.52 -5.61
N PHE A 41 13.31 -0.19 -5.43
CA PHE A 41 13.87 0.49 -4.25
C PHE A 41 13.17 0.02 -2.97
N MET A 42 11.84 0.00 -2.99
CA MET A 42 11.03 -0.39 -1.85
C MET A 42 11.28 -1.86 -1.48
N HIS A 43 11.21 -2.76 -2.45
CA HIS A 43 11.41 -4.19 -2.20
C HIS A 43 12.83 -4.49 -1.72
N SER A 44 13.85 -3.86 -2.32
CA SER A 44 15.25 -4.00 -1.88
C SER A 44 15.46 -3.49 -0.45
N ARG A 45 14.81 -2.38 -0.08
CA ARG A 45 14.83 -1.85 1.30
C ARG A 45 14.16 -2.80 2.29
N ILE A 46 13.04 -3.43 1.92
CA ILE A 46 12.35 -4.41 2.77
C ILE A 46 13.26 -5.62 3.00
N LEU A 47 13.82 -6.19 1.94
CA LEU A 47 14.76 -7.32 2.00
C LEU A 47 16.04 -7.00 2.78
N GLU A 48 16.57 -5.77 2.66
CA GLU A 48 17.75 -5.34 3.42
C GLU A 48 17.47 -5.33 4.92
N LYS A 49 16.35 -4.75 5.33
CA LYS A 49 15.98 -4.54 6.74
C LYS A 49 15.44 -5.80 7.43
N ASN A 50 14.83 -6.71 6.68
CA ASN A 50 14.11 -7.86 7.24
C ASN A 50 14.71 -9.17 6.75
N LYS A 51 15.56 -9.79 7.58
CA LYS A 51 16.24 -11.05 7.23
C LYS A 51 15.32 -12.27 7.17
N SER A 52 14.09 -12.16 7.68
CA SER A 52 13.05 -13.18 7.54
C SER A 52 12.50 -13.29 6.12
N TRP A 53 12.74 -12.29 5.26
CA TRP A 53 12.34 -12.32 3.86
C TRP A 53 13.47 -12.90 3.01
N ASP A 54 13.18 -13.98 2.29
CA ASP A 54 14.11 -14.63 1.38
C ASP A 54 14.03 -13.96 -0.01
N GLY A 55 15.13 -13.32 -0.45
CA GLY A 55 15.20 -12.65 -1.75
C GLY A 55 14.98 -13.56 -2.95
N GLU A 56 15.17 -14.87 -2.82
CA GLU A 56 14.88 -15.83 -3.89
C GLU A 56 13.42 -16.28 -3.94
N ARG A 57 12.65 -16.06 -2.86
CA ARG A 57 11.24 -16.48 -2.74
C ARG A 57 10.26 -15.33 -2.74
N CYS A 58 10.63 -14.18 -2.18
CA CYS A 58 9.75 -13.03 -2.10
C CYS A 58 9.57 -12.39 -3.49
N ILE A 59 8.33 -12.01 -3.79
CA ILE A 59 7.95 -11.42 -5.08
C ILE A 59 7.23 -10.08 -4.87
N VAL A 60 7.16 -9.30 -5.94
CA VAL A 60 6.28 -8.13 -6.03
C VAL A 60 5.20 -8.44 -7.05
N VAL A 61 3.94 -8.37 -6.63
CA VAL A 61 2.79 -8.54 -7.53
C VAL A 61 2.19 -7.18 -7.85
N THR A 62 2.18 -6.84 -9.13
CA THR A 62 1.53 -5.62 -9.63
C THR A 62 0.13 -5.95 -10.13
N CYS A 63 -0.85 -5.19 -9.65
CA CYS A 63 -2.25 -5.26 -10.07
C CYS A 63 -2.57 -4.00 -10.90
N SER A 64 -2.49 -4.15 -12.22
CA SER A 64 -2.65 -3.04 -13.17
C SER A 64 -4.11 -2.94 -13.61
N PHE A 65 -4.65 -1.73 -13.52
CA PHE A 65 -5.98 -1.45 -14.07
C PHE A 65 -5.90 -1.22 -15.58
N THR A 66 -6.66 -2.03 -16.32
CA THR A 66 -6.86 -1.90 -17.76
C THR A 66 -8.34 -1.58 -18.03
N PRO A 67 -8.70 -1.01 -19.19
CA PRO A 67 -10.09 -0.69 -19.47
C PRO A 67 -11.02 -1.90 -19.35
N GLY A 68 -11.85 -1.92 -18.30
CA GLY A 68 -12.81 -3.00 -18.02
C GLY A 68 -12.21 -4.28 -17.44
N SER A 69 -10.94 -4.31 -17.05
CA SER A 69 -10.27 -5.52 -16.56
C SER A 69 -9.10 -5.20 -15.63
N VAL A 70 -8.44 -6.26 -15.14
CA VAL A 70 -7.24 -6.19 -14.30
C VAL A 70 -6.19 -7.14 -14.87
N SER A 71 -4.95 -6.67 -14.97
CA SER A 71 -3.78 -7.48 -15.30
C SER A 71 -2.93 -7.67 -14.04
N LEU A 72 -2.56 -8.92 -13.74
CA LEU A 72 -1.67 -9.25 -12.62
C LEU A 72 -0.34 -9.76 -13.16
N THR A 73 0.77 -9.18 -12.72
CA THR A 73 2.12 -9.69 -13.03
C THR A 73 2.94 -9.81 -11.75
N ALA A 74 3.65 -10.92 -11.61
CA ALA A 74 4.53 -11.18 -10.48
C ALA A 74 6.00 -11.10 -10.90
N TYR A 75 6.81 -10.43 -10.09
CA TYR A 75 8.23 -10.18 -10.36
C TYR A 75 9.09 -10.63 -9.17
N LYS A 76 10.25 -11.22 -9.48
CA LYS A 76 11.35 -11.45 -8.53
C LYS A 76 12.51 -10.53 -8.89
N LEU A 77 13.18 -9.93 -7.90
CA LEU A 77 14.42 -9.20 -8.16
C LEU A 77 15.56 -10.17 -8.45
N THR A 78 16.40 -9.83 -9.41
CA THR A 78 17.70 -10.52 -9.57
C THR A 78 18.69 -9.97 -8.56
N PRO A 79 19.81 -10.68 -8.28
CA PRO A 79 20.87 -10.14 -7.42
C PRO A 79 21.34 -8.74 -7.86
N THR A 80 21.49 -8.54 -9.18
CA THR A 80 21.83 -7.24 -9.78
C THR A 80 20.77 -6.16 -9.50
N GLY A 81 19.48 -6.51 -9.61
CA GLY A 81 18.40 -5.57 -9.30
C GLY A 81 18.30 -5.22 -7.82
N TYR A 82 18.55 -6.19 -6.95
CA TYR A 82 18.61 -5.99 -5.50
C TYR A 82 19.76 -5.05 -5.11
N GLU A 83 20.96 -5.26 -5.65
CA GLU A 83 22.12 -4.39 -5.41
C GLU A 83 21.82 -2.96 -5.88
N TRP A 84 21.34 -2.81 -7.10
CA TRP A 84 20.96 -1.50 -7.65
C TRP A 84 19.88 -0.81 -6.80
N GLY A 85 18.87 -1.56 -6.33
CA GLY A 85 17.82 -1.02 -5.50
C GLY A 85 18.30 -0.55 -4.13
N ARG A 86 19.27 -1.26 -3.53
CA ARG A 86 19.90 -0.87 -2.26
C ARG A 86 20.76 0.38 -2.38
N GLU A 87 21.50 0.53 -3.47
CA GLU A 87 22.34 1.71 -3.73
C GLU A 87 21.52 2.99 -3.89
N HIS A 88 20.28 2.88 -4.33
CA HIS A 88 19.39 4.02 -4.62
C HIS A 88 18.21 4.16 -3.64
N LYS A 89 18.31 3.55 -2.45
CA LYS A 89 17.23 3.47 -1.44
C LYS A 89 16.64 4.81 -0.99
N ASP A 90 17.40 5.89 -1.10
CA ASP A 90 16.95 7.25 -0.70
C ASP A 90 16.13 7.94 -1.79
N GLN A 91 16.15 7.44 -3.02
CA GLN A 91 15.36 7.98 -4.13
C GLN A 91 13.93 7.47 -4.16
N GLY A 92 13.69 6.27 -3.60
CA GLY A 92 12.37 5.69 -3.47
C GLY A 92 11.60 6.09 -2.21
N GLY A 93 12.06 7.07 -1.42
CA GLY A 93 11.55 7.27 -0.05
C GLY A 93 11.36 8.70 0.45
N ALA A 94 11.63 9.73 -0.36
CA ALA A 94 11.48 11.11 0.11
C ALA A 94 10.05 11.63 -0.14
N ALA A 95 9.36 12.02 0.92
CA ALA A 95 8.31 13.03 0.85
C ALA A 95 8.94 14.33 0.30
N GLY A 96 8.93 14.47 -1.02
CA GLY A 96 9.56 15.60 -1.72
C GLY A 96 10.59 15.13 -2.75
N GLY A 97 10.11 14.61 -3.88
CA GLY A 97 10.99 14.29 -5.00
C GLY A 97 10.25 13.50 -6.06
N ALA A 98 9.77 14.20 -7.09
CA ALA A 98 9.46 13.56 -8.36
C ALA A 98 10.75 12.92 -8.90
N GLY A 99 10.88 11.60 -8.79
CA GLY A 99 12.12 10.91 -9.13
C GLY A 99 11.88 9.48 -9.58
N GLY A 100 11.20 9.31 -10.72
CA GLY A 100 10.99 7.99 -11.30
C GLY A 100 9.84 7.89 -12.31
N SER A 101 9.38 9.01 -12.87
CA SER A 101 8.59 8.98 -14.10
C SER A 101 9.44 8.35 -15.21
N ALA A 102 8.81 7.55 -16.08
CA ALA A 102 9.34 7.10 -17.37
C ALA A 102 9.64 8.26 -18.36
N GLY A 103 10.03 9.43 -17.86
CA GLY A 103 10.42 10.62 -18.59
C GLY A 103 11.16 11.58 -17.66
N GLY A 104 12.50 11.51 -17.68
CA GLY A 104 13.39 12.61 -17.30
C GLY A 104 14.07 12.54 -15.92
N GLY A 105 15.24 11.88 -15.84
CA GLY A 105 16.31 12.27 -14.89
C GLY A 105 16.70 11.28 -13.80
N GLY A 106 15.89 10.26 -13.51
CA GLY A 106 16.21 9.25 -12.49
C GLY A 106 17.21 8.17 -12.98
N PRO A 107 17.91 7.49 -12.06
CA PRO A 107 18.77 6.37 -12.39
C PRO A 107 17.96 5.30 -13.12
N GLN A 108 18.55 4.76 -14.19
CA GLN A 108 17.91 3.70 -14.95
C GLN A 108 18.30 2.34 -14.38
N PRO A 109 17.36 1.41 -14.21
CA PRO A 109 17.67 0.08 -13.74
C PRO A 109 18.55 -0.66 -14.76
N PRO A 110 19.49 -1.51 -14.31
CA PRO A 110 20.34 -2.29 -15.21
C PRO A 110 19.49 -3.32 -15.97
N PRO A 111 19.91 -3.77 -17.17
CA PRO A 111 19.21 -4.83 -17.90
C PRO A 111 19.07 -6.09 -17.03
N GLY A 112 17.88 -6.70 -17.03
CA GLY A 112 17.63 -7.93 -16.26
C GLY A 112 17.58 -7.74 -14.74
N TYR A 113 17.28 -6.54 -14.24
CA TYR A 113 17.11 -6.25 -12.80
C TYR A 113 15.94 -7.00 -12.13
N CYS A 114 14.99 -7.50 -12.91
CA CYS A 114 13.89 -8.31 -12.42
C CYS A 114 13.52 -9.40 -13.42
N GLU A 115 12.94 -10.48 -12.91
CA GLU A 115 12.43 -11.60 -13.69
C GLU A 115 10.92 -11.74 -13.45
N LYS A 116 10.16 -12.05 -14.50
CA LYS A 116 8.76 -12.43 -14.33
C LYS A 116 8.71 -13.85 -13.79
N VAL A 117 7.91 -14.05 -12.75
CA VAL A 117 7.69 -15.39 -12.17
C VAL A 117 6.28 -15.87 -12.47
N GLN A 118 6.11 -17.20 -12.47
CA GLN A 118 4.81 -17.81 -12.72
C GLN A 118 3.89 -17.61 -11.50
N MET A 119 2.66 -17.18 -11.77
CA MET A 119 1.60 -17.07 -10.78
C MET A 119 0.32 -17.70 -11.35
N LEU A 120 -0.44 -18.40 -10.51
CA LEU A 120 -1.71 -19.01 -10.86
C LEU A 120 -2.79 -18.54 -9.88
N LEU A 121 -3.98 -18.25 -10.42
CA LEU A 121 -5.18 -18.02 -9.61
C LEU A 121 -5.85 -19.37 -9.33
N SER A 122 -6.33 -19.56 -8.11
CA SER A 122 -7.00 -20.79 -7.69
C SER A 122 -8.29 -20.48 -6.95
N ASP A 123 -9.30 -21.30 -7.22
CA ASP A 123 -10.58 -21.36 -6.52
C ASP A 123 -10.65 -22.52 -5.52
N ARG A 124 -9.57 -23.31 -5.40
CA ARG A 124 -9.53 -24.54 -4.57
C ARG A 124 -9.39 -24.28 -3.08
N PHE A 125 -8.82 -23.14 -2.71
CA PHE A 125 -8.59 -22.74 -1.33
C PHE A 125 -8.88 -21.25 -1.17
N MET A 126 -9.26 -20.87 0.05
CA MET A 126 -9.57 -19.49 0.40
C MET A 126 -8.44 -18.93 1.27
N GLY A 127 -7.93 -17.77 0.88
CA GLY A 127 -7.08 -16.95 1.75
C GLY A 127 -7.92 -16.17 2.76
N TYR A 128 -7.25 -15.46 3.65
CA TYR A 128 -7.87 -14.52 4.58
C TYR A 128 -7.08 -13.21 4.62
N PHE A 129 -7.69 -12.18 5.19
CA PHE A 129 -7.06 -10.89 5.39
C PHE A 129 -6.78 -10.63 6.87
N MET A 130 -5.78 -9.78 7.12
CA MET A 130 -5.58 -9.14 8.40
C MET A 130 -5.61 -7.63 8.20
N THR A 131 -6.13 -6.91 9.19
CA THR A 131 -6.19 -5.44 9.17
C THR A 131 -5.65 -4.87 10.47
N PRO A 132 -5.26 -3.59 10.52
CA PRO A 132 -4.90 -2.94 11.77
C PRO A 132 -6.02 -3.08 12.80
N GLN A 133 -5.67 -3.51 14.01
CA GLN A 133 -6.60 -3.67 15.12
C GLN A 133 -7.23 -2.33 15.51
N MET A 134 -6.44 -1.25 15.43
CA MET A 134 -6.88 0.11 15.69
C MET A 134 -6.74 0.98 14.45
N GLY A 135 -7.76 1.82 14.24
CA GLY A 135 -7.76 2.83 13.18
C GLY A 135 -8.03 2.26 11.80
N SER A 136 -7.39 2.87 10.80
CA SER A 136 -7.60 2.65 9.37
C SER A 136 -6.38 1.99 8.76
N TRP A 137 -6.54 1.12 7.77
CA TRP A 137 -5.42 0.71 6.91
C TRP A 137 -5.07 1.79 5.87
N ASN A 138 -6.02 2.64 5.52
CA ASN A 138 -5.86 3.71 4.54
C ASN A 138 -5.63 5.07 5.22
N TYR A 139 -4.42 5.60 5.09
CA TYR A 139 -4.04 6.92 5.61
C TYR A 139 -4.05 8.02 4.54
N ASN A 140 -4.56 7.77 3.34
CA ASN A 140 -4.54 8.74 2.24
C ASN A 140 -5.27 10.06 2.59
N PHE A 141 -6.37 9.98 3.35
CA PHE A 141 -7.11 11.17 3.84
C PHE A 141 -6.67 11.62 5.24
N GLN A 142 -5.67 10.96 5.82
CA GLN A 142 -5.15 11.19 7.17
C GLN A 142 -3.62 11.25 7.16
N GLY A 143 -3.02 11.87 6.14
CA GLY A 143 -1.58 11.80 5.88
C GLY A 143 -0.70 12.26 7.05
N VAL A 144 -1.15 13.23 7.85
CA VAL A 144 -0.45 13.70 9.06
C VAL A 144 -0.33 12.64 10.16
N LYS A 145 -1.20 11.63 10.15
CA LYS A 145 -1.16 10.51 11.09
C LYS A 145 -0.27 9.36 10.60
N ALA A 146 0.09 9.33 9.32
CA ALA A 146 0.97 8.30 8.77
C ALA A 146 2.40 8.53 9.27
N ASN A 147 2.96 7.56 9.97
CA ASN A 147 4.32 7.60 10.46
C ASN A 147 5.09 6.36 9.97
N PRO A 148 6.23 6.51 9.28
CA PRO A 148 7.03 5.37 8.81
C PRO A 148 7.53 4.42 9.91
N ASN A 149 7.55 4.86 11.16
CA ASN A 149 7.99 4.07 12.32
C ASN A 149 6.82 3.73 13.26
N MET A 150 5.58 3.76 12.77
CA MET A 150 4.43 3.36 13.59
C MET A 150 4.37 1.85 13.76
N ASP A 151 4.05 1.42 14.98
CA ASP A 151 3.64 0.05 15.26
C ASP A 151 2.14 -0.10 15.00
N TYR A 152 1.73 -1.27 14.51
CA TYR A 152 0.35 -1.55 14.15
C TYR A 152 -0.02 -2.99 14.50
N PRO A 153 -0.69 -3.24 15.65
CA PRO A 153 -1.19 -4.58 15.95
C PRO A 153 -2.25 -4.97 14.91
N LEU A 154 -2.35 -6.26 14.62
CA LEU A 154 -3.26 -6.81 13.62
C LEU A 154 -4.45 -7.54 14.25
N LYS A 155 -5.53 -7.66 13.49
CA LYS A 155 -6.67 -8.53 13.76
C LYS A 155 -7.09 -9.27 12.50
N LEU A 156 -7.75 -10.41 12.67
CA LEU A 156 -8.42 -11.13 11.58
C LEU A 156 -9.72 -10.40 11.20
N ASP A 157 -9.71 -9.72 10.06
CA ASP A 157 -10.87 -8.96 9.55
C ASP A 157 -10.67 -8.66 8.06
N ASN A 158 -11.76 -8.33 7.36
CA ASN A 158 -11.70 -7.93 5.96
C ASN A 158 -11.37 -6.42 5.84
N PRO A 159 -10.56 -6.01 4.84
CA PRO A 159 -10.27 -4.60 4.61
C PRO A 159 -11.54 -3.85 4.19
N LEU A 160 -11.76 -2.68 4.80
CA LEU A 160 -12.80 -1.75 4.38
C LEU A 160 -12.44 -1.13 3.02
N GLU A 161 -13.45 -0.71 2.25
CA GLU A 161 -13.25 -0.07 0.95
C GLU A 161 -12.48 1.26 1.05
N PHE A 162 -11.75 1.64 0.00
CA PHE A 162 -10.84 2.81 0.02
C PHE A 162 -11.51 4.12 0.51
N TYR A 163 -12.79 4.31 0.17
CA TYR A 163 -13.58 5.49 0.54
C TYR A 163 -14.48 5.25 1.76
N ASN A 164 -14.22 4.25 2.60
CA ASN A 164 -15.01 4.03 3.80
C ASN A 164 -14.96 5.27 4.72
N PRO A 165 -16.07 5.69 5.37
CA PRO A 165 -16.10 6.84 6.27
C PRO A 165 -14.99 6.84 7.34
N LEU A 166 -14.62 5.67 7.86
CA LEU A 166 -13.56 5.53 8.88
C LEU A 166 -12.17 5.96 8.37
N HIS A 167 -11.93 5.90 7.06
CA HIS A 167 -10.68 6.33 6.46
C HIS A 167 -10.59 7.85 6.29
N ARG A 168 -11.73 8.55 6.36
CA ARG A 168 -11.86 9.97 5.97
C ARG A 168 -12.71 10.80 6.95
N PRO A 169 -12.54 10.66 8.28
CA PRO A 169 -13.45 11.22 9.29
C PRO A 169 -13.58 12.74 9.24
N THR A 170 -12.54 13.46 8.81
CA THR A 170 -12.57 14.93 8.69
C THR A 170 -13.73 15.41 7.82
N HIS A 171 -14.01 14.72 6.71
CA HIS A 171 -15.13 15.07 5.83
C HIS A 171 -16.50 15.01 6.50
N PHE A 172 -16.63 14.28 7.62
CA PHE A 172 -17.88 14.15 8.36
C PHE A 172 -17.91 15.04 9.61
N LEU A 173 -16.76 15.30 10.23
CA LEU A 173 -16.65 16.20 11.38
C LEU A 173 -16.88 17.66 11.00
N ASP A 174 -16.52 18.07 9.78
CA ASP A 174 -16.73 19.44 9.31
C ASP A 174 -18.24 19.81 9.27
N PHE A 175 -19.13 18.85 9.01
CA PHE A 175 -20.58 19.11 9.02
C PHE A 175 -21.16 19.14 10.44
N ALA A 176 -20.68 18.29 11.35
CA ALA A 176 -21.16 18.25 12.72
C ALA A 176 -20.91 19.58 13.45
N ASN A 177 -19.73 20.18 13.24
CA ASN A 177 -19.40 21.49 13.83
C ASN A 177 -20.31 22.61 13.30
N ASN A 178 -20.67 22.58 12.01
CA ASN A 178 -21.55 23.58 11.41
C ASN A 178 -23.02 23.40 11.80
N GLU A 179 -23.49 22.17 12.04
CA GLU A 179 -24.86 21.94 12.53
C GLU A 179 -25.07 22.46 13.95
N ASP A 180 -24.07 22.37 14.83
CA ASP A 180 -24.16 22.91 16.20
C ASP A 180 -24.24 24.46 16.20
N GLU A 181 -23.56 25.14 15.26
CA GLU A 181 -23.75 26.58 15.05
C GLU A 181 -25.14 26.90 14.46
N ALA A 182 -25.63 26.10 13.51
CA ALA A 182 -26.93 26.31 12.87
C ALA A 182 -28.12 25.99 13.79
N ARG A 183 -27.97 25.10 14.78
CA ARG A 183 -29.00 24.81 15.79
C ARG A 183 -29.36 26.02 16.65
N LEU A 184 -28.43 26.95 16.85
CA LEU A 184 -28.69 28.22 17.54
C LEU A 184 -29.52 29.21 16.71
N SER A 185 -29.73 28.93 15.42
CA SER A 185 -30.48 29.78 14.49
C SER A 185 -31.67 29.08 13.80
N LYS A 186 -32.10 27.90 14.29
CA LYS A 186 -33.21 27.17 13.67
C LYS A 186 -34.56 27.86 13.93
N ALA A 187 -35.37 27.97 12.88
CA ALA A 187 -36.78 28.32 12.99
C ALA A 187 -37.55 27.15 13.63
N ASP A 188 -38.56 27.45 14.46
CA ASP A 188 -39.46 26.42 15.01
C ASP A 188 -40.15 25.67 13.86
N VAL A 189 -39.94 24.36 13.83
CA VAL A 189 -40.61 23.42 12.93
C VAL A 189 -41.28 22.39 13.83
N GLU A 190 -42.61 22.36 13.83
CA GLU A 190 -43.37 21.34 14.56
C GLU A 190 -43.04 19.95 14.02
N ASP A 191 -42.74 19.01 14.92
CA ASP A 191 -42.62 17.59 14.58
C ASP A 191 -44.04 17.02 14.44
N PRO A 192 -44.48 16.60 13.24
CA PRO A 192 -45.81 16.03 13.04
C PRO A 192 -45.99 14.64 13.68
N LEU A 193 -44.97 14.12 14.37
CA LEU A 193 -45.00 12.84 15.08
C LEU A 193 -45.09 12.98 16.61
N ASP A 194 -45.15 14.20 17.15
CA ASP A 194 -45.50 14.48 18.57
C ASP A 194 -47.01 14.69 18.77
#